data_AF-A0A933H1L4-F1
#
_entry.id   AF-A0A933H1L4-F1
#
_cell.length_a   1.000
_cell.length_b   1.000
_cell.length_c   1.000
_cell.angle_alpha   90.00
_cell.angle_beta   90.00
_cell.angle_gamma   90.00
#
_symmetry.space_group_name_H-M   'P 1'
#
loop_
_entity.id
_entity.type
_entity.pdbx_description
1 polymer ?
#
loop_
_entity_poly.entity_id
_entity_poly.type
_entity_poly.pdbx_seq_one_letter_code
_entity_poly.pdbx_strand_id
1 'polypeptide(L)'
;MTAPSQSAHELAEQLRQLNRIGIALSSERNLTRLLDKILLEARRFTRAEAGTLYIREGESLRFEVFQNEVLDGSDRRRGSMVFDHRSIPLSRNSLAGYVGATSEVVNIPDAYAIPREKPYSFNDSFDRASGYRTHSMLLVPMLDAERCVVGVLQLLNARDRSENRVPFAPEFEEMVLSLASQAAVAIHNADLTAKLKASYLDTILRLAIAAEYRDLDTANHIHRMSRYSAELARELGWNEEAIEEIRYASVMHDVGKIGISDSILLKPGKLTPEEYEEMKKHTVIGARILGGSDARILQLSETIALTHHEKWNGAGYPRGIAGEAIPIEGRIVALADVFDALTSKRCYKPAFPVEQALDIIRKDSGTHFDPALVNAALNCIGRILQIRATYPDALQGETRKL
;
A
#
# COMPACT_ATOMS: atom_id res chain seq x y z
N MET A 1 -32.36 27.43 39.35
CA MET A 1 -31.69 26.73 38.23
C MET A 1 -32.37 25.38 38.08
N THR A 2 -33.27 25.25 37.10
CA THR A 2 -33.96 24.00 36.80
C THR A 2 -32.96 23.01 36.19
N ALA A 3 -32.88 21.80 36.75
CA ALA A 3 -32.07 20.73 36.20
C ALA A 3 -32.47 20.48 34.73
N PRO A 4 -31.52 20.14 33.83
CA PRO A 4 -31.86 19.78 32.45
C PRO A 4 -32.85 18.61 32.46
N SER A 5 -33.85 18.64 31.58
CA SER A 5 -34.74 17.48 31.36
C SER A 5 -33.93 16.26 30.94
N GLN A 6 -34.40 15.05 31.24
CA GLN A 6 -33.71 13.78 30.87
C GLN A 6 -33.31 13.74 29.37
N SER A 7 -34.16 14.29 28.49
CA SER A 7 -33.89 14.43 27.05
C SER A 7 -32.68 15.33 26.72
N ALA A 8 -32.47 16.43 27.44
CA ALA A 8 -31.31 17.29 27.23
C ALA A 8 -30.00 16.62 27.69
N HIS A 9 -30.09 15.74 28.70
CA HIS A 9 -28.93 14.97 29.16
C HIS A 9 -28.56 13.86 28.17
N GLU A 10 -29.54 13.14 27.63
CA GLU A 10 -29.34 12.10 26.62
C GLU A 10 -28.75 12.68 25.32
N LEU A 11 -29.27 13.81 24.83
CA LEU A 11 -28.72 14.49 23.64
C LEU A 11 -27.27 14.96 23.84
N ALA A 12 -26.94 15.49 25.03
CA ALA A 12 -25.58 15.92 25.36
C ALA A 12 -24.61 14.73 25.50
N GLU A 13 -25.08 13.57 25.91
CA GLU A 13 -24.29 12.34 25.93
C GLU A 13 -24.03 11.82 24.51
N GLN A 14 -25.06 11.79 23.66
CA GLN A 14 -24.97 11.41 22.26
C GLN A 14 -23.98 12.29 21.47
N LEU A 15 -24.05 13.62 21.64
CA LEU A 15 -23.11 14.56 21.02
C LEU A 15 -21.66 14.33 21.48
N ARG A 16 -21.45 14.04 22.77
CA ARG A 16 -20.11 13.72 23.30
C ARG A 16 -19.57 12.41 22.74
N GLN A 17 -20.42 11.41 22.56
CA GLN A 17 -20.04 10.15 21.91
C GLN A 17 -19.64 10.38 20.44
N LEU A 18 -20.47 11.08 19.65
CA LEU A 18 -20.15 11.41 18.26
C LEU A 18 -18.83 12.18 18.13
N ASN A 19 -18.56 13.15 19.02
CA ASN A 19 -17.31 13.91 19.00
C ASN A 19 -16.09 13.03 19.33
N ARG A 20 -16.19 12.17 20.36
CA ARG A 20 -15.13 11.21 20.70
C ARG A 20 -14.82 10.26 19.53
N ILE A 21 -15.86 9.80 18.84
CA ILE A 21 -15.71 8.98 17.65
C ILE A 21 -14.97 9.78 16.58
N GLY A 22 -15.42 10.98 16.23
CA GLY A 22 -14.74 11.84 15.25
C GLY A 22 -13.25 12.06 15.54
N ILE A 23 -12.88 12.32 16.80
CA ILE A 23 -11.48 12.43 17.24
C ILE A 23 -10.73 11.11 17.03
N ALA A 24 -11.30 9.99 17.50
CA ALA A 24 -10.67 8.67 17.35
C ALA A 24 -10.44 8.30 15.89
N LEU A 25 -11.42 8.58 15.02
CA LEU A 25 -11.35 8.35 13.58
C LEU A 25 -10.26 9.20 12.92
N SER A 26 -10.13 10.47 13.30
CA SER A 26 -9.10 11.38 12.73
C SER A 26 -7.66 10.97 13.04
N SER A 27 -7.44 10.20 14.11
CA SER A 27 -6.11 9.79 14.57
C SER A 27 -5.62 8.47 13.99
N GLU A 28 -6.52 7.65 13.43
CA GLU A 28 -6.18 6.32 12.93
C GLU A 28 -5.75 6.39 11.46
N ARG A 29 -4.52 5.94 11.19
CA ARG A 29 -3.93 5.97 9.84
C ARG A 29 -4.12 4.67 9.07
N ASN A 30 -4.45 3.58 9.76
CA ASN A 30 -4.69 2.29 9.13
C ASN A 30 -6.18 2.14 8.78
N LEU A 31 -6.49 2.07 7.47
CA LEU A 31 -7.86 1.98 6.97
C LEU A 31 -8.64 0.81 7.59
N THR A 32 -8.06 -0.38 7.67
CA THR A 32 -8.74 -1.56 8.25
C THR A 32 -9.09 -1.35 9.73
N ARG A 33 -8.16 -0.82 10.53
CA ARG A 33 -8.43 -0.49 11.95
C ARG A 33 -9.44 0.62 12.11
N LEU A 34 -9.41 1.60 11.21
CA LEU A 34 -10.36 2.70 11.18
C LEU A 34 -11.78 2.17 10.93
N LEU A 35 -11.95 1.34 9.90
CA LEU A 35 -13.24 0.71 9.57
C LEU A 35 -13.77 -0.18 10.69
N ASP A 36 -12.89 -0.94 11.35
CA ASP A 36 -13.22 -1.74 12.53
C ASP A 36 -13.72 -0.88 13.70
N LYS A 37 -13.06 0.25 13.98
CA LYS A 37 -13.50 1.22 14.98
C LYS A 37 -14.85 1.86 14.62
N ILE A 38 -15.05 2.25 13.36
CA ILE A 38 -16.33 2.82 12.88
C ILE A 38 -17.47 1.84 13.16
N LEU A 39 -17.30 0.58 12.76
CA LEU A 39 -18.32 -0.45 12.91
C LEU A 39 -18.61 -0.73 14.39
N LEU A 40 -17.57 -0.79 15.23
CA LEU A 40 -17.71 -1.01 16.67
C LEU A 40 -18.52 0.12 17.32
N GLU A 41 -18.19 1.37 16.99
CA GLU A 41 -18.85 2.53 17.57
C GLU A 41 -20.29 2.67 17.05
N ALA A 42 -20.55 2.39 15.76
CA ALA A 42 -21.90 2.33 15.22
C ALA A 42 -22.75 1.30 15.96
N ARG A 43 -22.21 0.09 16.18
CA ARG A 43 -22.91 -0.98 16.89
C ARG A 43 -23.19 -0.63 18.34
N ARG A 44 -22.21 -0.11 19.08
CA ARG A 44 -22.40 0.31 20.48
C ARG A 44 -23.45 1.40 20.60
N PHE A 45 -23.40 2.37 19.69
CA PHE A 45 -24.29 3.50 19.67
C PHE A 45 -25.75 3.08 19.46
N THR A 46 -26.01 2.15 18.53
CA THR A 46 -27.35 1.63 18.24
C THR A 46 -27.72 0.37 19.02
N ARG A 47 -26.83 -0.14 19.88
CA ARG A 47 -26.95 -1.45 20.54
C ARG A 47 -27.20 -2.60 19.57
N ALA A 48 -26.51 -2.58 18.43
CA ALA A 48 -26.62 -3.64 17.42
C ALA A 48 -25.72 -4.83 17.78
N GLU A 49 -26.32 -6.01 17.77
CA GLU A 49 -25.67 -7.29 18.03
C GLU A 49 -24.57 -7.63 17.00
N ALA A 50 -24.75 -7.19 15.76
CA ALA A 50 -23.77 -7.38 14.70
C ALA A 50 -23.79 -6.24 13.70
N GLY A 51 -22.76 -6.19 12.87
CA GLY A 51 -22.72 -5.28 11.76
C GLY A 51 -21.67 -5.67 10.73
N THR A 52 -21.81 -5.08 9.55
CA THR A 52 -20.93 -5.28 8.41
C THR A 52 -20.66 -3.94 7.76
N LEU A 53 -19.43 -3.73 7.33
CA LEU A 53 -19.05 -2.60 6.48
C LEU A 53 -18.61 -3.13 5.12
N TYR A 54 -19.22 -2.58 4.08
CA TYR A 54 -18.91 -2.86 2.69
C TYR A 54 -18.25 -1.64 2.05
N ILE A 55 -17.22 -1.86 1.24
CA ILE A 55 -16.56 -0.81 0.44
C ILE A 55 -16.93 -1.00 -1.03
N ARG A 56 -17.25 0.09 -1.73
CA ARG A 56 -17.56 0.04 -3.15
C ARG A 56 -16.29 -0.13 -3.98
N GLU A 57 -16.32 -1.11 -4.89
CA GLU A 57 -15.31 -1.34 -5.93
C GLU A 57 -16.00 -1.44 -7.29
N GLY A 58 -15.92 -0.36 -8.07
CA GLY A 58 -16.64 -0.25 -9.33
C GLY A 58 -18.15 -0.44 -9.14
N GLU A 59 -18.71 -1.46 -9.79
CA GLU A 59 -20.14 -1.82 -9.74
C GLU A 59 -20.46 -2.91 -8.70
N SER A 60 -19.60 -3.08 -7.70
CA SER A 60 -19.78 -4.06 -6.64
C SER A 60 -19.40 -3.52 -5.26
N LEU A 61 -19.88 -4.19 -4.23
CA LEU A 61 -19.56 -3.95 -2.82
C LEU A 61 -18.70 -5.11 -2.34
N ARG A 62 -17.45 -4.82 -1.99
CA ARG A 62 -16.56 -5.77 -1.34
C ARG A 62 -16.84 -5.76 0.17
N PHE A 63 -16.89 -6.95 0.74
CA PHE A 63 -16.94 -7.14 2.18
C PHE A 63 -15.60 -6.74 2.81
N GLU A 64 -15.60 -5.82 3.77
CA GLU A 64 -14.38 -5.28 4.35
C GLU A 64 -14.23 -5.60 5.83
N VAL A 65 -15.28 -5.37 6.63
CA VAL A 65 -15.26 -5.64 8.08
C VAL A 65 -16.58 -6.25 8.53
N PHE A 66 -16.51 -7.19 9.47
CA PHE A 66 -17.66 -7.75 10.17
C PHE A 66 -17.37 -7.98 11.63
N GLN A 67 -18.37 -7.69 12.47
CA GLN A 67 -18.30 -7.92 13.90
C GLN A 67 -19.64 -8.49 14.36
N ASN A 68 -19.61 -9.50 15.23
CA ASN A 68 -20.82 -10.15 15.72
C ASN A 68 -20.60 -10.67 17.15
N GLU A 69 -21.27 -10.04 18.12
CA GLU A 69 -21.11 -10.39 19.53
C GLU A 69 -21.51 -11.84 19.88
N VAL A 70 -22.45 -12.43 19.15
CA VAL A 70 -22.95 -13.79 19.42
C VAL A 70 -21.99 -14.84 18.87
N LEU A 71 -21.39 -14.59 17.70
CA LEU A 71 -20.50 -15.53 17.04
C LEU A 71 -19.03 -15.38 17.48
N ASP A 72 -18.61 -14.19 17.90
CA ASP A 72 -17.22 -13.89 18.29
C ASP A 72 -16.77 -14.57 19.60
N GLY A 73 -17.70 -15.10 20.41
CA GLY A 73 -17.41 -15.95 21.57
C GLY A 73 -16.83 -17.33 21.21
N SER A 74 -16.97 -17.77 19.95
CA SER A 74 -16.40 -19.01 19.42
C SER A 74 -15.68 -18.73 18.10
N ASP A 75 -14.41 -18.34 18.21
CA ASP A 75 -13.44 -18.28 17.11
C ASP A 75 -13.75 -17.24 16.02
N ARG A 76 -13.28 -15.99 16.23
CA ARG A 76 -13.29 -14.87 15.25
C ARG A 76 -12.89 -15.27 13.82
N ARG A 77 -12.11 -16.35 13.65
CA ARG A 77 -11.68 -16.86 12.33
C ARG A 77 -12.82 -17.49 11.51
N ARG A 78 -13.86 -18.06 12.14
CA ARG A 78 -14.97 -18.70 11.41
C ARG A 78 -15.88 -17.70 10.69
N GLY A 79 -16.14 -16.54 11.28
CA GLY A 79 -16.91 -15.47 10.64
C GLY A 79 -16.21 -14.93 9.39
N SER A 80 -14.90 -14.71 9.46
CA SER A 80 -14.08 -14.25 8.34
C SER A 80 -14.02 -15.26 7.17
N MET A 81 -13.99 -16.57 7.46
CA MET A 81 -13.91 -17.62 6.42
C MET A 81 -15.16 -17.77 5.56
N VAL A 82 -16.35 -17.35 6.04
CA VAL A 82 -17.61 -17.48 5.26
C VAL A 82 -17.72 -16.39 4.18
N PHE A 83 -17.04 -15.27 4.37
CA PHE A 83 -17.12 -14.08 3.52
C PHE A 83 -15.88 -13.81 2.68
N ASP A 84 -14.80 -14.59 2.85
CA ASP A 84 -13.58 -14.46 2.08
C ASP A 84 -13.92 -14.51 0.56
N HIS A 85 -13.71 -13.37 -0.11
CA HIS A 85 -13.95 -13.12 -1.54
C HIS A 85 -15.38 -12.96 -2.07
N ARG A 86 -16.40 -12.74 -1.24
CA ARG A 86 -17.76 -12.43 -1.76
C ARG A 86 -17.96 -10.93 -1.99
N SER A 87 -18.08 -10.54 -3.25
CA SER A 87 -18.60 -9.22 -3.63
C SER A 87 -20.12 -9.27 -3.86
N ILE A 88 -20.80 -8.17 -3.57
CA ILE A 88 -22.23 -8.00 -3.82
C ILE A 88 -22.39 -7.01 -4.97
N PRO A 89 -23.01 -7.37 -6.10
CA PRO A 89 -23.22 -6.43 -7.20
C PRO A 89 -24.16 -5.30 -6.77
N LEU A 90 -23.87 -4.08 -7.22
CA LEU A 90 -24.79 -2.96 -7.11
C LEU A 90 -26.04 -3.30 -7.92
N SER A 91 -27.11 -3.61 -7.20
CA SER A 91 -28.32 -4.19 -7.75
C SER A 91 -29.49 -3.85 -6.86
N ARG A 92 -30.66 -3.68 -7.46
CA ARG A 92 -31.86 -3.34 -6.69
C ARG A 92 -32.40 -4.53 -5.87
N ASN A 93 -31.88 -5.74 -6.11
CA ASN A 93 -32.44 -6.99 -5.60
C ASN A 93 -31.88 -7.43 -4.24
N SER A 94 -30.72 -6.93 -3.84
CA SER A 94 -30.13 -7.19 -2.51
C SER A 94 -30.19 -5.94 -1.66
N LEU A 95 -30.33 -6.08 -0.33
CA LEU A 95 -30.42 -4.94 0.58
C LEU A 95 -29.19 -4.03 0.48
N ALA A 96 -27.98 -4.57 0.65
CA ALA A 96 -26.75 -3.79 0.55
C ALA A 96 -26.52 -3.24 -0.86
N GLY A 97 -26.76 -4.04 -1.90
CA GLY A 97 -26.65 -3.59 -3.29
C GLY A 97 -27.64 -2.48 -3.65
N TYR A 98 -28.84 -2.49 -3.06
CA TYR A 98 -29.85 -1.47 -3.26
C TYR A 98 -29.37 -0.14 -2.69
N VAL A 99 -28.98 -0.13 -1.41
CA VAL A 99 -28.43 1.05 -0.74
C VAL A 99 -27.21 1.59 -1.49
N GLY A 100 -26.32 0.69 -1.93
CA GLY A 100 -25.14 1.04 -2.73
C GLY A 100 -25.48 1.69 -4.09
N ALA A 101 -26.60 1.31 -4.70
CA ALA A 101 -27.03 1.80 -6.00
C ALA A 101 -27.92 3.05 -5.94
N THR A 102 -28.69 3.23 -4.86
CA THR A 102 -29.70 4.29 -4.74
C THR A 102 -29.33 5.39 -3.74
N SER A 103 -28.37 5.12 -2.83
CA SER A 103 -28.08 5.98 -1.67
C SER A 103 -29.25 6.15 -0.71
N GLU A 104 -30.26 5.27 -0.76
CA GLU A 104 -31.39 5.32 0.16
C GLU A 104 -31.09 4.52 1.43
N VAL A 105 -31.49 5.05 2.60
CA VAL A 105 -31.46 4.32 3.86
C VAL A 105 -32.51 3.22 3.84
N VAL A 106 -32.16 2.05 4.36
CA VAL A 106 -33.07 0.92 4.50
C VAL A 106 -33.10 0.48 5.97
N ASN A 107 -34.24 0.70 6.62
CA ASN A 107 -34.53 0.26 7.99
C ASN A 107 -35.62 -0.81 7.95
N ILE A 108 -35.26 -2.05 8.33
CA ILE A 108 -36.12 -3.23 8.28
C ILE A 108 -36.39 -3.69 9.72
N PRO A 109 -37.67 -3.68 10.15
CA PRO A 109 -38.03 -4.17 11.48
C PRO A 109 -37.94 -5.71 11.59
N ASP A 110 -38.25 -6.44 10.52
CA ASP A 110 -38.13 -7.90 10.45
C ASP A 110 -37.66 -8.35 9.04
N ALA A 111 -36.44 -8.88 8.98
CA ALA A 111 -35.76 -9.34 7.78
C ALA A 111 -36.50 -10.45 7.04
N TYR A 112 -37.30 -11.26 7.76
CA TYR A 112 -38.09 -12.33 7.16
C TYR A 112 -39.49 -11.89 6.75
N ALA A 113 -39.88 -10.66 7.07
CA ALA A 113 -41.19 -10.08 6.75
C ALA A 113 -41.10 -8.88 5.80
N ILE A 114 -40.04 -8.79 4.99
CA ILE A 114 -39.92 -7.74 3.96
C ILE A 114 -41.05 -7.92 2.92
N PRO A 115 -41.87 -6.88 2.64
CA PRO A 115 -42.96 -6.97 1.66
C PRO A 115 -42.45 -7.30 0.26
N ARG A 116 -43.19 -8.11 -0.50
CA ARG A 116 -42.79 -8.58 -1.85
C ARG A 116 -42.74 -7.46 -2.89
N GLU A 117 -43.38 -6.34 -2.62
CA GLU A 117 -43.40 -5.16 -3.49
C GLU A 117 -42.10 -4.35 -3.40
N LYS A 118 -41.27 -4.60 -2.37
CA LYS A 118 -39.95 -3.97 -2.27
C LYS A 118 -39.02 -4.52 -3.35
N PRO A 119 -38.14 -3.69 -3.92
CA PRO A 119 -37.27 -4.10 -5.02
C PRO A 119 -36.16 -5.08 -4.58
N TYR A 120 -35.91 -5.16 -3.27
CA TYR A 120 -34.88 -6.00 -2.64
C TYR A 120 -35.49 -7.11 -1.77
N SER A 121 -34.70 -8.16 -1.51
CA SER A 121 -35.05 -9.23 -0.57
C SER A 121 -33.91 -9.53 0.42
N PHE A 122 -34.27 -10.19 1.52
CA PHE A 122 -33.30 -10.70 2.49
C PHE A 122 -32.74 -12.05 2.03
N ASN A 123 -31.41 -12.19 2.08
CA ASN A 123 -30.71 -13.45 1.81
C ASN A 123 -30.36 -14.13 3.12
N ASP A 124 -31.07 -15.21 3.43
CA ASP A 124 -30.95 -15.98 4.67
C ASP A 124 -29.92 -17.13 4.61
N SER A 125 -29.08 -17.19 3.57
CA SER A 125 -28.06 -18.24 3.44
C SER A 125 -27.06 -18.24 4.59
N PHE A 126 -26.66 -17.06 5.07
CA PHE A 126 -25.79 -16.91 6.23
C PHE A 126 -26.46 -17.41 7.51
N ASP A 127 -27.71 -17.00 7.76
CA ASP A 127 -28.50 -17.43 8.91
C ASP A 127 -28.62 -18.97 8.96
N ARG A 128 -28.95 -19.60 7.83
CA ARG A 128 -29.04 -21.07 7.72
C ARG A 128 -27.71 -21.76 7.98
N ALA A 129 -26.59 -21.20 7.51
CA ALA A 129 -25.27 -21.82 7.63
C ALA A 129 -24.65 -21.64 9.02
N SER A 130 -24.92 -20.51 9.68
CA SER A 130 -24.31 -20.15 10.97
C SER A 130 -25.20 -20.47 12.17
N GLY A 131 -26.50 -20.71 11.97
CA GLY A 131 -27.48 -20.79 13.05
C GLY A 131 -27.80 -19.41 13.67
N TYR A 132 -27.23 -18.33 13.14
CA TYR A 132 -27.58 -16.96 13.51
C TYR A 132 -28.97 -16.62 12.96
N ARG A 133 -29.76 -15.84 13.71
CA ARG A 133 -31.07 -15.37 13.26
C ARG A 133 -31.06 -13.85 13.18
N THR A 134 -31.19 -13.33 11.98
CA THR A 134 -31.39 -11.93 11.68
C THR A 134 -32.87 -11.58 11.88
N HIS A 135 -33.13 -10.49 12.59
CA HIS A 135 -34.44 -9.93 12.88
C HIS A 135 -34.51 -8.51 12.33
N SER A 136 -33.94 -7.52 13.00
CA SER A 136 -33.93 -6.13 12.50
C SER A 136 -32.64 -5.81 11.73
N MET A 137 -32.73 -4.89 10.76
CA MET A 137 -31.59 -4.43 9.97
C MET A 137 -31.65 -2.93 9.73
N LEU A 138 -30.53 -2.23 9.86
CA LEU A 138 -30.36 -0.85 9.42
C LEU A 138 -29.18 -0.77 8.46
N LEU A 139 -29.42 -0.28 7.25
CA LEU A 139 -28.40 -0.08 6.24
C LEU A 139 -28.37 1.39 5.83
N VAL A 140 -27.19 2.00 5.92
CA VAL A 140 -26.98 3.38 5.50
C VAL A 140 -25.84 3.48 4.47
N PRO A 141 -25.96 4.39 3.49
CA PRO A 141 -24.85 4.67 2.59
C PRO A 141 -23.76 5.49 3.29
N MET A 142 -22.52 5.23 2.93
CA MET A 142 -21.38 6.11 3.19
C MET A 142 -21.16 6.96 1.95
N LEU A 143 -21.34 8.27 2.06
CA LEU A 143 -21.31 9.21 0.93
C LEU A 143 -20.07 10.11 0.99
N ASP A 144 -19.38 10.26 -0.14
CA ASP A 144 -18.31 11.26 -0.28
C ASP A 144 -18.85 12.68 -0.50
N ALA A 145 -17.95 13.64 -0.72
CA ALA A 145 -18.29 15.05 -0.92
C ALA A 145 -19.14 15.27 -2.19
N GLU A 146 -18.96 14.42 -3.20
CA GLU A 146 -19.71 14.41 -4.45
C GLU A 146 -21.05 13.68 -4.35
N ARG A 147 -21.41 13.17 -3.16
CA ARG A 147 -22.59 12.34 -2.90
C ARG A 147 -22.59 10.99 -3.63
N CYS A 148 -21.40 10.49 -3.99
CA CYS A 148 -21.24 9.13 -4.47
C CYS A 148 -21.12 8.17 -3.28
N VAL A 149 -21.70 6.97 -3.44
CA VAL A 149 -21.59 5.92 -2.42
C VAL A 149 -20.19 5.31 -2.47
N VAL A 150 -19.41 5.51 -1.40
CA VAL A 150 -18.09 4.86 -1.20
C VAL A 150 -18.19 3.53 -0.48
N GLY A 151 -19.34 3.25 0.14
CA GLY A 151 -19.63 1.97 0.76
C GLY A 151 -20.97 1.95 1.51
N VAL A 152 -21.27 0.85 2.19
CA VAL A 152 -22.51 0.65 2.93
C VAL A 152 -22.19 0.15 4.34
N LEU A 153 -22.80 0.79 5.35
CA LEU A 153 -22.76 0.33 6.73
C LEU A 153 -24.06 -0.40 7.04
N GLN A 154 -23.96 -1.65 7.45
CA GLN A 154 -25.08 -2.50 7.84
C GLN A 154 -24.99 -2.84 9.33
N LEU A 155 -26.08 -2.68 10.06
CA LEU A 155 -26.24 -3.04 11.46
C LEU A 155 -27.40 -4.03 11.58
N LEU A 156 -27.25 -5.03 12.45
CA LEU A 156 -28.20 -6.12 12.62
C LEU A 156 -28.63 -6.24 14.08
N ASN A 157 -29.90 -6.59 14.28
CA ASN A 157 -30.49 -6.96 15.57
C ASN A 157 -30.20 -5.91 16.66
N ALA A 158 -30.85 -4.74 16.56
CA ALA A 158 -30.83 -3.77 17.64
C ALA A 158 -31.43 -4.38 18.91
N ARG A 159 -30.92 -3.98 20.09
CA ARG A 159 -31.39 -4.47 21.39
C ARG A 159 -31.88 -3.35 22.30
N ASP A 160 -32.93 -3.66 23.07
CA ASP A 160 -33.42 -2.78 24.14
C ASP A 160 -32.52 -2.84 25.39
N ARG A 161 -32.92 -2.19 26.49
CA ARG A 161 -32.18 -2.24 27.78
C ARG A 161 -32.21 -3.60 28.47
N SER A 162 -33.10 -4.50 28.03
CA SER A 162 -33.31 -5.84 28.56
C SER A 162 -32.69 -6.90 27.67
N GLU A 163 -31.84 -6.51 26.71
CA GLU A 163 -31.20 -7.38 25.71
C GLU A 163 -32.17 -8.08 24.73
N ASN A 164 -33.43 -7.64 24.65
CA ASN A 164 -34.37 -8.18 23.66
C ASN A 164 -34.11 -7.54 22.30
N ARG A 165 -34.20 -8.34 21.23
CA ARG A 165 -34.11 -7.86 19.86
C ARG A 165 -35.34 -7.02 19.51
N VAL A 166 -35.11 -5.82 18.99
CA VAL A 166 -36.12 -4.83 18.61
C VAL A 166 -35.80 -4.21 17.25
N PRO A 167 -36.77 -3.58 16.56
CA PRO A 167 -36.49 -2.74 15.41
C PRO A 167 -35.52 -1.58 15.74
N PHE A 168 -34.77 -1.12 14.74
CA PHE A 168 -33.97 0.11 14.90
C PHE A 168 -34.92 1.30 14.99
N ALA A 169 -34.74 2.11 16.04
CA ALA A 169 -35.52 3.34 16.23
C ALA A 169 -35.21 4.33 15.09
N PRO A 170 -36.20 5.04 14.52
CA PRO A 170 -35.99 5.97 13.39
C PRO A 170 -34.95 7.06 13.68
N GLU A 171 -34.80 7.46 14.95
CA GLU A 171 -33.83 8.47 15.36
C GLU A 171 -32.39 8.01 15.13
N PHE A 172 -32.13 6.69 15.11
CA PHE A 172 -30.81 6.17 14.79
C PHE A 172 -30.44 6.33 13.31
N GLU A 173 -31.40 6.53 12.40
CA GLU A 173 -31.11 6.67 10.97
C GLU A 173 -30.22 7.89 10.70
N GLU A 174 -30.62 9.08 11.18
CA GLU A 174 -29.86 10.31 10.99
C GLU A 174 -28.50 10.26 11.70
N MET A 175 -28.44 9.62 12.86
CA MET A 175 -27.22 9.53 13.66
C MET A 175 -26.19 8.59 13.02
N VAL A 176 -26.65 7.42 12.55
CA VAL A 176 -25.80 6.45 11.86
C VAL A 176 -25.38 7.00 10.49
N LEU A 177 -26.24 7.75 9.80
CA LEU A 177 -25.86 8.51 8.60
C LEU A 177 -24.74 9.53 8.88
N SER A 178 -24.80 10.25 10.00
CA SER A 178 -23.73 11.19 10.40
C SER A 178 -22.40 10.47 10.60
N LEU A 179 -22.42 9.33 11.30
CA LEU A 179 -21.24 8.48 11.50
C LEU A 179 -20.71 7.90 10.17
N ALA A 180 -21.61 7.42 9.31
CA ALA A 180 -21.29 6.91 7.98
C ALA A 180 -20.66 7.98 7.08
N SER A 181 -21.07 9.24 7.22
CA SER A 181 -20.47 10.37 6.51
C SER A 181 -19.04 10.67 7.00
N GLN A 182 -18.81 10.63 8.32
CA GLN A 182 -17.46 10.80 8.88
C GLN A 182 -16.53 9.65 8.44
N ALA A 183 -17.05 8.42 8.41
CA ALA A 183 -16.37 7.26 7.88
C ALA A 183 -16.02 7.44 6.39
N ALA A 184 -16.97 7.89 5.58
CA ALA A 184 -16.77 8.12 4.15
C ALA A 184 -15.62 9.09 3.87
N VAL A 185 -15.56 10.22 4.59
CA VAL A 185 -14.49 11.21 4.48
C VAL A 185 -13.13 10.59 4.81
N ALA A 186 -13.05 9.81 5.90
CA ALA A 186 -11.79 9.22 6.32
C ALA A 186 -11.31 8.11 5.35
N ILE A 187 -12.23 7.31 4.81
CA ILE A 187 -11.95 6.31 3.75
C ILE A 187 -11.44 7.03 2.49
N HIS A 188 -12.14 8.08 2.06
CA HIS A 188 -11.78 8.85 0.88
C HIS A 188 -10.39 9.49 1.04
N ASN A 189 -10.07 10.06 2.20
CA ASN A 189 -8.76 10.62 2.49
C ASN A 189 -7.64 9.57 2.45
N ALA A 190 -7.88 8.36 2.96
CA ALA A 190 -6.93 7.27 2.90
C ALA A 190 -6.67 6.82 1.46
N ASP A 191 -7.73 6.69 0.65
CA ASP A 191 -7.64 6.35 -0.78
C ASP A 191 -6.92 7.43 -1.59
N LEU A 192 -7.26 8.72 -1.37
CA LEU A 192 -6.56 9.85 -1.99
C LEU A 192 -5.07 9.84 -1.65
N THR A 193 -4.71 9.60 -0.38
CA THR A 193 -3.31 9.53 0.06
C THR A 193 -2.58 8.38 -0.63
N ALA A 194 -3.21 7.20 -0.74
CA ALA A 194 -2.65 6.05 -1.42
C ALA A 194 -2.46 6.31 -2.93
N LYS A 195 -3.46 6.90 -3.60
CA LYS A 195 -3.40 7.29 -5.02
C LYS A 195 -2.31 8.34 -5.28
N LEU A 196 -2.22 9.35 -4.42
CA LEU A 196 -1.18 10.37 -4.51
C LEU A 196 0.21 9.75 -4.37
N LYS A 197 0.41 8.88 -3.37
CA LYS A 197 1.65 8.14 -3.19
C LYS A 197 1.98 7.29 -4.43
N ALA A 198 1.02 6.50 -4.94
CA ALA A 198 1.22 5.67 -6.11
C ALA A 198 1.60 6.51 -7.36
N SER A 199 0.91 7.63 -7.59
CA SER A 199 1.19 8.53 -8.73
C SER A 199 2.55 9.21 -8.61
N TYR A 200 2.93 9.64 -7.41
CA TYR A 200 4.25 10.21 -7.12
C TYR A 200 5.37 9.21 -7.42
N LEU A 201 5.21 7.97 -6.97
CA LEU A 201 6.19 6.90 -7.15
C LEU A 201 6.29 6.44 -8.62
N ASP A 202 5.16 6.39 -9.34
CA ASP A 202 5.15 6.12 -10.79
C ASP A 202 5.87 7.23 -11.57
N THR A 203 5.69 8.49 -11.16
CA THR A 203 6.39 9.65 -11.76
C THR A 203 7.90 9.53 -11.58
N ILE A 204 8.37 9.23 -10.36
CA ILE A 204 9.80 9.00 -10.07
C ILE A 204 10.37 7.92 -10.99
N LEU A 205 9.68 6.78 -11.06
CA LEU A 205 10.14 5.65 -11.86
C LEU A 205 10.24 6.01 -13.35
N ARG A 206 9.23 6.70 -13.92
CA ARG A 206 9.23 7.11 -15.32
C ARG A 206 10.36 8.09 -15.65
N LEU A 207 10.63 9.03 -14.75
CA LEU A 207 11.72 9.99 -14.94
C LEU A 207 13.09 9.33 -14.82
N ALA A 208 13.26 8.37 -13.90
CA ALA A 208 14.47 7.58 -13.81
C ALA A 208 14.72 6.75 -15.08
N ILE A 209 13.68 6.07 -15.60
CA ILE A 209 13.75 5.35 -16.89
C ILE A 209 14.12 6.31 -18.03
N ALA A 210 13.58 7.53 -18.04
CA ALA A 210 13.91 8.52 -19.07
C ALA A 210 15.39 8.95 -19.03
N ALA A 211 15.99 9.05 -17.84
CA ALA A 211 17.41 9.33 -17.69
C ALA A 211 18.29 8.16 -18.20
N GLU A 212 17.86 6.92 -17.98
CA GLU A 212 18.54 5.72 -18.50
C GLU A 212 18.30 5.45 -19.99
N TYR A 213 17.27 6.02 -20.63
CA TYR A 213 17.02 5.81 -22.06
C TYR A 213 18.15 6.34 -22.97
N ARG A 214 19.04 7.19 -22.42
CA ARG A 214 20.28 7.61 -23.09
C ARG A 214 21.39 6.56 -23.01
N ASP A 215 21.24 5.53 -22.19
CA ASP A 215 22.15 4.40 -22.04
C ASP A 215 21.55 3.14 -22.68
N LEU A 216 22.36 2.10 -22.84
CA LEU A 216 21.97 0.80 -23.39
C LEU A 216 21.30 -0.11 -22.35
N ASP A 217 21.16 0.35 -21.11
CA ASP A 217 20.50 -0.39 -20.04
C ASP A 217 18.97 -0.43 -20.25
N THR A 218 18.36 -1.56 -19.91
CA THR A 218 16.93 -1.78 -20.17
C THR A 218 16.08 -1.25 -19.02
N ALA A 219 14.85 -0.80 -19.28
CA ALA A 219 13.90 -0.42 -18.21
C ALA A 219 13.68 -1.53 -17.15
N ASN A 220 13.90 -2.80 -17.51
CA ASN A 220 13.83 -3.93 -16.58
C ASN A 220 14.99 -3.95 -15.56
N HIS A 221 16.15 -3.38 -15.88
CA HIS A 221 17.27 -3.21 -14.94
C HIS A 221 16.82 -2.41 -13.71
N ILE A 222 16.23 -1.22 -13.91
CA ILE A 222 15.71 -0.38 -12.83
C ILE A 222 14.70 -1.14 -11.94
N HIS A 223 13.81 -1.91 -12.58
CA HIS A 223 12.83 -2.72 -11.88
C HIS A 223 13.43 -3.86 -11.06
N ARG A 224 14.52 -4.49 -11.52
CA ARG A 224 15.23 -5.51 -10.77
C ARG A 224 16.03 -4.88 -9.64
N MET A 225 16.78 -3.84 -9.95
CA MET A 225 17.62 -3.09 -9.00
C MET A 225 16.87 -2.59 -7.78
N SER A 226 15.73 -1.92 -8.00
CA SER A 226 14.84 -1.49 -6.93
C SER A 226 14.43 -2.62 -6.00
N ARG A 227 14.04 -3.76 -6.58
CA ARG A 227 13.55 -4.91 -5.81
C ARG A 227 14.67 -5.69 -5.13
N TYR A 228 15.84 -5.83 -5.76
CA TYR A 228 17.01 -6.42 -5.11
C TYR A 228 17.41 -5.61 -3.88
N SER A 229 17.47 -4.28 -4.02
CA SER A 229 17.79 -3.38 -2.91
C SER A 229 16.79 -3.53 -1.76
N ALA A 230 15.50 -3.67 -2.09
CA ALA A 230 14.44 -3.91 -1.09
C ALA A 230 14.59 -5.27 -0.39
N GLU A 231 14.90 -6.35 -1.12
CA GLU A 231 15.10 -7.67 -0.52
C GLU A 231 16.34 -7.73 0.39
N LEU A 232 17.42 -7.04 0.00
CA LEU A 232 18.61 -6.90 0.83
C LEU A 232 18.31 -6.14 2.11
N ALA A 233 17.63 -4.99 2.00
CA ALA A 233 17.22 -4.21 3.17
C ALA A 233 16.30 -5.03 4.11
N ARG A 234 15.38 -5.82 3.55
CA ARG A 234 14.52 -6.71 4.32
C ARG A 234 15.31 -7.79 5.06
N GLU A 235 16.28 -8.41 4.40
CA GLU A 235 17.15 -9.42 5.02
C GLU A 235 17.98 -8.84 6.17
N LEU A 236 18.33 -7.54 6.10
CA LEU A 236 19.01 -6.81 7.17
C LEU A 236 18.09 -6.37 8.31
N GLY A 237 16.79 -6.67 8.25
CA GLY A 237 15.83 -6.35 9.29
C GLY A 237 15.34 -4.91 9.31
N TRP A 238 15.38 -4.21 8.16
CA TRP A 238 14.78 -2.88 8.05
C TRP A 238 13.26 -2.94 8.20
N ASN A 239 12.64 -1.84 8.62
CA ASN A 239 11.18 -1.75 8.68
C ASN A 239 10.58 -1.55 7.28
N GLU A 240 9.29 -1.85 7.10
CA GLU A 240 8.64 -1.78 5.78
C GLU A 240 8.67 -0.38 5.14
N GLU A 241 8.63 0.68 5.94
CA GLU A 241 8.73 2.06 5.44
C GLU A 241 10.10 2.31 4.82
N ALA A 242 11.19 1.98 5.51
CA ALA A 242 12.56 2.12 5.01
C ALA A 242 12.86 1.19 3.82
N ILE A 243 12.30 -0.02 3.81
CA ILE A 243 12.39 -0.95 2.67
C ILE A 243 11.71 -0.34 1.44
N GLU A 244 10.55 0.29 1.60
CA GLU A 244 9.87 0.95 0.50
C GLU A 244 10.65 2.19 0.03
N GLU A 245 11.21 2.97 0.95
CA GLU A 245 12.05 4.13 0.62
C GLU A 245 13.26 3.74 -0.23
N ILE A 246 14.06 2.75 0.18
CA ILE A 246 15.24 2.33 -0.60
C ILE A 246 14.86 1.73 -1.95
N ARG A 247 13.73 1.00 -2.02
CA ARG A 247 13.21 0.45 -3.28
C ARG A 247 13.01 1.55 -4.32
N TYR A 248 12.45 2.69 -3.92
CA TYR A 248 12.22 3.81 -4.83
C TYR A 248 13.40 4.74 -4.95
N ALA A 249 14.23 4.86 -3.92
CA ALA A 249 15.38 5.74 -3.97
C ALA A 249 16.48 5.22 -4.90
N SER A 250 16.66 3.89 -4.96
CA SER A 250 17.72 3.25 -5.75
C SER A 250 17.52 3.38 -7.27
N VAL A 251 16.30 3.63 -7.74
CA VAL A 251 16.03 3.81 -9.18
C VAL A 251 16.72 5.05 -9.75
N MET A 252 17.07 6.01 -8.89
CA MET A 252 17.68 7.28 -9.29
C MET A 252 19.20 7.29 -9.14
N HIS A 253 19.84 6.15 -8.82
CA HIS A 253 21.30 6.08 -8.59
C HIS A 253 22.11 6.67 -9.76
N ASP A 254 21.63 6.45 -10.99
CA ASP A 254 22.29 6.85 -12.23
C ASP A 254 21.69 8.10 -12.90
N VAL A 255 20.78 8.84 -12.24
CA VAL A 255 20.12 10.01 -12.84
C VAL A 255 21.11 11.08 -13.32
N GLY A 256 22.30 11.14 -12.71
CA GLY A 256 23.35 12.07 -13.09
C GLY A 256 23.99 11.79 -14.46
N LYS A 257 23.76 10.63 -15.07
CA LYS A 257 24.19 10.34 -16.45
C LYS A 257 23.62 11.35 -17.45
N ILE A 258 22.51 12.02 -17.11
CA ILE A 258 21.95 13.12 -17.91
C ILE A 258 22.94 14.27 -18.14
N GLY A 259 23.87 14.49 -17.21
CA GLY A 259 24.89 15.53 -17.31
C GLY A 259 26.17 15.08 -18.02
N ILE A 260 26.27 13.83 -18.48
CA ILE A 260 27.44 13.31 -19.19
C ILE A 260 27.26 13.50 -20.70
N SER A 261 28.36 13.87 -21.39
CA SER A 261 28.38 14.02 -22.85
C SER A 261 28.05 12.70 -23.56
N ASP A 262 27.24 12.77 -24.62
CA ASP A 262 26.92 11.61 -25.48
C ASP A 262 28.18 10.96 -26.06
N SER A 263 29.22 11.76 -26.39
CA SER A 263 30.48 11.23 -26.93
C SER A 263 31.21 10.30 -25.96
N ILE A 264 30.93 10.39 -24.65
CA ILE A 264 31.48 9.56 -23.59
C ILE A 264 30.49 8.46 -23.22
N LEU A 265 29.22 8.82 -22.98
CA LEU A 265 28.17 7.89 -22.57
C LEU A 265 27.90 6.80 -23.62
N LEU A 266 27.85 7.18 -24.91
CA LEU A 266 27.52 6.28 -26.02
C LEU A 266 28.75 5.73 -26.74
N LYS A 267 29.96 5.91 -26.19
CA LYS A 267 31.20 5.53 -26.87
C LYS A 267 31.27 4.01 -27.09
N PRO A 268 31.40 3.52 -28.33
CA PRO A 268 31.48 2.09 -28.59
C PRO A 268 32.89 1.54 -28.33
N GLY A 269 33.27 1.43 -27.06
CA GLY A 269 34.59 0.95 -26.67
C GLY A 269 34.97 1.30 -25.23
N LYS A 270 36.24 1.05 -24.87
CA LYS A 270 36.77 1.48 -23.56
C LYS A 270 36.95 3.00 -23.53
N LEU A 271 36.61 3.60 -22.40
CA LEU A 271 36.90 5.01 -22.11
C LEU A 271 38.41 5.20 -21.92
N THR A 272 38.94 6.35 -22.33
CA THR A 272 40.28 6.80 -21.91
C THR A 272 40.26 7.15 -20.42
N PRO A 273 41.43 7.27 -19.76
CA PRO A 273 41.48 7.70 -18.37
C PRO A 273 40.74 9.03 -18.12
N GLU A 274 40.88 10.00 -19.03
CA GLU A 274 40.24 11.32 -18.94
C GLU A 274 38.72 11.23 -19.12
N GLU A 275 38.26 10.44 -20.09
CA GLU A 275 36.83 10.17 -20.29
C GLU A 275 36.22 9.41 -19.11
N TYR A 276 36.99 8.53 -18.47
CA TYR A 276 36.58 7.81 -17.28
C TYR A 276 36.44 8.76 -16.07
N GLU A 277 37.36 9.71 -15.89
CA GLU A 277 37.21 10.76 -14.87
C GLU A 277 35.97 11.63 -15.12
N GLU A 278 35.63 11.92 -16.37
CA GLU A 278 34.38 12.61 -16.71
C GLU A 278 33.16 11.75 -16.38
N MET A 279 33.18 10.47 -16.75
CA MET A 279 32.08 9.53 -16.47
C MET A 279 31.79 9.43 -14.97
N LYS A 280 32.80 9.38 -14.11
CA LYS A 280 32.62 9.33 -12.64
C LYS A 280 31.78 10.48 -12.09
N LYS A 281 31.73 11.63 -12.76
CA LYS A 281 30.99 12.81 -12.31
C LYS A 281 29.48 12.60 -12.26
N HIS A 282 28.93 11.58 -12.91
CA HIS A 282 27.49 11.28 -12.83
C HIS A 282 27.03 11.12 -11.36
N THR A 283 27.88 10.57 -10.49
CA THR A 283 27.58 10.45 -9.05
C THR A 283 27.30 11.81 -8.40
N VAL A 284 28.21 12.78 -8.60
CA VAL A 284 28.11 14.13 -8.05
C VAL A 284 27.01 14.95 -8.73
N ILE A 285 26.82 14.78 -10.03
CA ILE A 285 25.74 15.43 -10.79
C ILE A 285 24.39 14.91 -10.29
N GLY A 286 24.23 13.60 -10.11
CA GLY A 286 23.03 12.98 -9.59
C GLY A 286 22.70 13.47 -8.19
N ALA A 287 23.69 13.48 -7.29
CA ALA A 287 23.53 14.05 -5.96
C ALA A 287 23.08 15.52 -6.00
N ARG A 288 23.65 16.34 -6.88
CA ARG A 288 23.23 17.75 -7.05
C ARG A 288 21.80 17.89 -7.58
N ILE A 289 21.37 17.02 -8.49
CA ILE A 289 19.99 17.02 -9.02
C ILE A 289 18.98 16.69 -7.92
N LEU A 290 19.34 15.77 -7.03
CA LEU A 290 18.45 15.23 -6.01
C LEU A 290 18.49 16.00 -4.68
N GLY A 291 19.56 16.76 -4.44
CA GLY A 291 19.83 17.44 -3.18
C GLY A 291 18.93 18.65 -2.89
N GLY A 292 18.89 19.02 -1.61
CA GLY A 292 18.12 20.18 -1.12
C GLY A 292 16.62 19.91 -0.89
N SER A 293 16.20 18.64 -0.91
CA SER A 293 14.82 18.23 -0.67
C SER A 293 14.57 17.82 0.79
N ASP A 294 13.39 18.15 1.31
CA ASP A 294 12.89 17.64 2.59
C ASP A 294 12.27 16.24 2.46
N ALA A 295 12.04 15.76 1.23
CA ALA A 295 11.47 14.45 0.99
C ALA A 295 12.51 13.37 1.26
N ARG A 296 12.21 12.46 2.20
CA ARG A 296 13.11 11.39 2.64
C ARG A 296 13.62 10.51 1.49
N ILE A 297 12.77 10.17 0.53
CA ILE A 297 13.15 9.40 -0.67
C ILE A 297 14.23 10.13 -1.47
N LEU A 298 14.12 11.44 -1.67
CA LEU A 298 15.10 12.22 -2.43
C LEU A 298 16.42 12.40 -1.68
N GLN A 299 16.38 12.57 -0.35
CA GLN A 299 17.59 12.56 0.48
C GLN A 299 18.32 11.21 0.40
N LEU A 300 17.58 10.10 0.44
CA LEU A 300 18.14 8.77 0.29
C LEU A 300 18.73 8.58 -1.11
N SER A 301 18.03 9.05 -2.15
CA SER A 301 18.52 9.00 -3.53
C SER A 301 19.77 9.84 -3.74
N GLU A 302 19.87 11.02 -3.14
CA GLU A 302 21.08 11.85 -3.16
C GLU A 302 22.27 11.06 -2.61
N THR A 303 22.09 10.43 -1.44
CA THR A 303 23.14 9.60 -0.82
C THR A 303 23.53 8.43 -1.72
N ILE A 304 22.55 7.70 -2.27
CA ILE A 304 22.79 6.56 -3.16
C ILE A 304 23.53 7.00 -4.42
N ALA A 305 23.05 8.04 -5.11
CA ALA A 305 23.69 8.57 -6.32
C ALA A 305 25.15 8.94 -6.05
N LEU A 306 25.44 9.50 -4.87
CA LEU A 306 26.78 9.89 -4.50
C LEU A 306 27.70 8.72 -4.09
N THR A 307 27.16 7.59 -3.65
CA THR A 307 27.94 6.56 -2.93
C THR A 307 27.85 5.15 -3.50
N HIS A 308 26.98 4.87 -4.48
CA HIS A 308 26.81 3.54 -5.06
C HIS A 308 28.05 3.00 -5.82
N HIS A 309 29.05 3.84 -6.08
CA HIS A 309 30.35 3.44 -6.64
C HIS A 309 31.51 3.50 -5.64
N GLU A 310 31.22 3.79 -4.37
CA GLU A 310 32.20 3.60 -3.30
C GLU A 310 32.42 2.09 -3.08
N LYS A 311 33.65 1.73 -2.72
CA LYS A 311 34.04 0.34 -2.50
C LYS A 311 34.40 0.14 -1.04
N TRP A 312 34.06 -1.01 -0.47
CA TRP A 312 34.31 -1.30 0.93
C TRP A 312 35.76 -1.05 1.37
N ASN A 313 36.73 -1.29 0.49
CA ASN A 313 38.16 -1.04 0.72
C ASN A 313 38.64 0.41 0.52
N GLY A 314 37.76 1.36 0.18
CA GLY A 314 38.11 2.76 -0.07
C GLY A 314 38.63 3.06 -1.47
N ALA A 315 38.75 2.07 -2.36
CA ALA A 315 39.22 2.27 -3.74
C ALA A 315 38.11 2.70 -4.72
N GLY A 316 36.96 3.14 -4.19
CA GLY A 316 35.81 3.62 -4.95
C GLY A 316 35.88 5.12 -5.26
N TYR A 317 34.76 5.66 -5.73
CA TYR A 317 34.61 7.09 -6.06
C TYR A 317 33.19 7.56 -5.71
N PRO A 318 32.96 8.89 -5.55
CA PRO A 318 33.88 10.01 -5.77
C PRO A 318 34.70 10.44 -4.56
N ARG A 319 34.40 9.95 -3.35
CA ARG A 319 35.06 10.39 -2.10
C ARG A 319 36.15 9.42 -1.64
N GLY A 320 36.13 8.17 -2.08
CA GLY A 320 37.12 7.16 -1.68
C GLY A 320 36.98 6.80 -0.20
N ILE A 321 35.75 6.76 0.29
CA ILE A 321 35.43 6.40 1.68
C ILE A 321 35.34 4.88 1.82
N ALA A 322 35.71 4.36 2.99
CA ALA A 322 35.86 2.92 3.23
C ALA A 322 34.96 2.41 4.36
N GLY A 323 34.62 1.12 4.31
CA GLY A 323 33.87 0.43 5.35
C GLY A 323 32.53 1.09 5.66
N GLU A 324 32.24 1.23 6.94
CA GLU A 324 30.99 1.81 7.44
C GLU A 324 30.86 3.32 7.22
N ALA A 325 31.92 4.01 6.79
CA ALA A 325 31.81 5.40 6.37
C ALA A 325 30.95 5.54 5.10
N ILE A 326 30.84 4.46 4.30
CA ILE A 326 29.90 4.37 3.18
C ILE A 326 28.50 4.16 3.78
N PRO A 327 27.54 5.05 3.48
CA PRO A 327 26.15 4.86 3.90
C PRO A 327 25.62 3.49 3.45
N ILE A 328 24.83 2.85 4.31
CA ILE A 328 24.39 1.46 4.10
C ILE A 328 23.55 1.33 2.83
N GLU A 329 22.74 2.33 2.50
CA GLU A 329 21.99 2.42 1.25
C GLU A 329 22.89 2.40 0.01
N GLY A 330 24.03 3.09 0.04
CA GLY A 330 25.01 3.06 -1.05
C GLY A 330 25.63 1.69 -1.22
N ARG A 331 25.97 1.03 -0.10
CA ARG A 331 26.52 -0.33 -0.10
C ARG A 331 25.51 -1.37 -0.63
N ILE A 332 24.25 -1.25 -0.26
CA ILE A 332 23.16 -2.12 -0.74
C ILE A 332 23.01 -1.97 -2.26
N VAL A 333 22.92 -0.73 -2.74
CA VAL A 333 22.72 -0.44 -4.18
C VAL A 333 23.94 -0.85 -4.99
N ALA A 334 25.17 -0.65 -4.50
CA ALA A 334 26.39 -1.10 -5.17
C ALA A 334 26.39 -2.62 -5.42
N LEU A 335 26.00 -3.43 -4.42
CA LEU A 335 25.92 -4.89 -4.56
C LEU A 335 24.80 -5.28 -5.54
N ALA A 336 23.63 -4.67 -5.41
CA ALA A 336 22.50 -4.94 -6.29
C ALA A 336 22.85 -4.62 -7.76
N ASP A 337 23.52 -3.50 -8.02
CA ASP A 337 23.86 -3.03 -9.37
C ASP A 337 24.86 -3.98 -10.03
N VAL A 338 25.93 -4.32 -9.31
CA VAL A 338 26.93 -5.26 -9.83
C VAL A 338 26.31 -6.64 -10.05
N PHE A 339 25.44 -7.13 -9.17
CA PHE A 339 24.78 -8.41 -9.40
C PHE A 339 23.89 -8.39 -10.65
N ASP A 340 23.10 -7.33 -10.85
CA ASP A 340 22.28 -7.21 -12.05
C ASP A 340 23.13 -7.12 -13.31
N ALA A 341 24.18 -6.29 -13.29
CA ALA A 341 25.12 -6.11 -14.39
C ALA A 341 25.88 -7.39 -14.76
N LEU A 342 26.27 -8.22 -13.77
CA LEU A 342 26.94 -9.51 -14.00
C LEU A 342 25.98 -10.53 -14.60
N THR A 343 24.72 -10.50 -14.20
CA THR A 343 23.73 -11.51 -14.62
C THR A 343 22.95 -11.11 -15.87
N SER A 344 23.03 -9.87 -16.34
CA SER A 344 22.32 -9.40 -17.53
C SER A 344 23.20 -9.26 -18.78
N LYS A 345 22.58 -9.42 -19.95
CA LYS A 345 23.28 -9.31 -21.23
C LYS A 345 23.57 -7.83 -21.53
N ARG A 346 24.84 -7.48 -21.76
CA ARG A 346 25.24 -6.15 -22.24
C ARG A 346 25.75 -6.23 -23.68
N CYS A 347 25.73 -5.10 -24.39
CA CYS A 347 26.21 -4.97 -25.77
C CYS A 347 27.62 -5.54 -26.00
N TYR A 348 28.48 -5.51 -24.98
CA TYR A 348 29.88 -5.97 -25.06
C TYR A 348 30.17 -7.27 -24.30
N LYS A 349 29.22 -7.84 -23.54
CA LYS A 349 29.44 -9.06 -22.73
C LYS A 349 28.18 -9.92 -22.58
N PRO A 350 28.28 -11.25 -22.76
CA PRO A 350 27.19 -12.14 -22.40
C PRO A 350 26.97 -12.12 -20.88
N ALA A 351 25.74 -12.41 -20.46
CA ALA A 351 25.40 -12.63 -19.05
C ALA A 351 26.22 -13.79 -18.47
N PHE A 352 26.73 -13.63 -17.25
CA PHE A 352 27.30 -14.75 -16.52
C PHE A 352 26.19 -15.67 -15.99
N PRO A 353 26.45 -17.00 -15.88
CA PRO A 353 25.65 -17.88 -15.04
C PRO A 353 25.56 -17.32 -13.62
N VAL A 354 24.41 -17.49 -12.97
CA VAL A 354 24.15 -16.95 -11.63
C VAL A 354 25.22 -17.41 -10.63
N GLU A 355 25.62 -18.67 -10.70
CA GLU A 355 26.63 -19.30 -9.85
C GLU A 355 27.97 -18.59 -9.99
N GLN A 356 28.35 -18.25 -11.23
CA GLN A 356 29.57 -17.50 -11.50
C GLN A 356 29.49 -16.06 -10.99
N ALA A 357 28.35 -15.39 -11.15
CA ALA A 357 28.14 -14.05 -10.59
C ALA A 357 28.24 -14.05 -9.06
N LEU A 358 27.66 -15.05 -8.39
CA LEU A 358 27.75 -15.22 -6.94
C LEU A 358 29.19 -15.51 -6.49
N ASP A 359 29.95 -16.30 -7.24
CA ASP A 359 31.36 -16.55 -6.93
C ASP A 359 32.23 -15.30 -7.05
N ILE A 360 31.93 -14.42 -8.01
CA ILE A 360 32.57 -13.10 -8.11
C ILE A 360 32.24 -12.26 -6.88
N ILE A 361 30.95 -12.14 -6.52
CA ILE A 361 30.52 -11.37 -5.34
C ILE A 361 31.15 -11.90 -4.06
N ARG A 362 31.25 -13.23 -3.89
CA ARG A 362 31.92 -13.84 -2.73
C ARG A 362 33.41 -13.48 -2.65
N LYS A 363 34.11 -13.51 -3.78
CA LYS A 363 35.55 -13.17 -3.84
C LYS A 363 35.80 -11.68 -3.56
N ASP A 364 34.85 -10.83 -3.94
CA ASP A 364 34.91 -9.39 -3.74
C ASP A 364 34.39 -8.94 -2.35
N SER A 365 34.03 -9.90 -1.48
CA SER A 365 33.67 -9.65 -0.09
C SER A 365 34.85 -9.07 0.70
N GLY A 366 34.63 -7.94 1.37
CA GLY A 366 35.66 -7.21 2.11
C GLY A 366 36.59 -6.38 1.23
N THR A 367 36.41 -6.39 -0.09
CA THR A 367 37.13 -5.50 -1.02
C THR A 367 36.18 -4.54 -1.72
N HIS A 368 35.32 -5.04 -2.60
CA HIS A 368 34.28 -4.24 -3.25
C HIS A 368 33.07 -4.11 -2.32
N PHE A 369 32.63 -5.22 -1.73
CA PHE A 369 31.37 -5.31 -1.01
C PHE A 369 31.56 -5.47 0.49
N ASP A 370 30.59 -4.94 1.23
CA ASP A 370 30.45 -5.22 2.66
C ASP A 370 30.22 -6.73 2.88
N PRO A 371 31.06 -7.41 3.69
CA PRO A 371 30.89 -8.83 3.98
C PRO A 371 29.53 -9.21 4.55
N ALA A 372 28.91 -8.35 5.37
CA ALA A 372 27.59 -8.59 5.93
C ALA A 372 26.51 -8.56 4.85
N LEU A 373 26.62 -7.64 3.88
CA LEU A 373 25.71 -7.58 2.74
C LEU A 373 25.86 -8.76 1.78
N VAL A 374 27.08 -9.24 1.58
CA VAL A 374 27.31 -10.46 0.78
C VAL A 374 26.58 -11.64 1.41
N ASN A 375 26.66 -11.80 2.73
CA ASN A 375 25.94 -12.86 3.44
C ASN A 375 24.41 -12.68 3.32
N ALA A 376 23.89 -11.46 3.48
CA ALA A 376 22.48 -11.16 3.30
C ALA A 376 22.01 -11.51 1.87
N ALA A 377 22.77 -11.12 0.85
CA ALA A 377 22.48 -11.43 -0.55
C ALA A 377 22.39 -12.94 -0.80
N LEU A 378 23.28 -13.73 -0.19
CA LEU A 378 23.26 -15.19 -0.28
C LEU A 378 22.04 -15.80 0.42
N ASN A 379 21.62 -15.26 1.57
CA ASN A 379 20.43 -15.74 2.28
C ASN A 379 19.14 -15.46 1.50
N CYS A 380 19.04 -14.29 0.87
CA CYS A 380 17.85 -13.89 0.11
C CYS A 380 17.90 -14.21 -1.39
N ILE A 381 18.91 -14.96 -1.85
CA ILE A 381 19.15 -15.18 -3.28
C ILE A 381 17.96 -15.80 -4.00
N GLY A 382 17.21 -16.70 -3.36
CA GLY A 382 16.00 -17.29 -3.93
C GLY A 382 14.95 -16.25 -4.32
N ARG A 383 14.76 -15.20 -3.50
CA ARG A 383 13.84 -14.09 -3.77
C ARG A 383 14.37 -13.19 -4.90
N ILE A 384 15.68 -12.90 -4.89
CA ILE A 384 16.35 -12.15 -5.96
C ILE A 384 16.19 -12.85 -7.32
N LEU A 385 16.34 -14.17 -7.38
CA LEU A 385 16.17 -14.92 -8.63
C LEU A 385 14.72 -14.97 -9.12
N GLN A 386 13.74 -14.99 -8.22
CA GLN A 386 12.32 -14.86 -8.59
C GLN A 386 12.02 -13.48 -9.21
N ILE A 387 12.58 -12.41 -8.64
CA ILE A 387 12.49 -11.07 -9.22
C ILE A 387 13.10 -11.07 -10.62
N ARG A 388 14.29 -11.64 -10.79
CA ARG A 388 14.95 -11.74 -12.11
C ARG A 388 14.09 -12.49 -13.14
N ALA A 389 13.46 -13.59 -12.74
CA ALA A 389 12.57 -14.36 -13.61
C ALA A 389 11.31 -13.56 -14.00
N THR A 390 10.83 -12.68 -13.12
CA THR A 390 9.67 -11.80 -13.37
C THR A 390 10.01 -10.67 -14.34
N TYR A 391 11.25 -10.19 -14.33
CA TYR A 391 11.74 -9.08 -15.16
C TYR A 391 12.91 -9.52 -16.05
N PRO A 392 12.68 -10.41 -17.04
CA PRO A 392 13.75 -10.89 -17.92
C PRO A 392 14.34 -9.73 -18.73
N ASP A 393 15.60 -9.86 -19.17
CA ASP A 393 16.17 -8.91 -20.13
C ASP A 393 15.28 -8.85 -21.38
N ALA A 394 14.92 -7.64 -21.82
CA ALA A 394 14.09 -7.48 -23.00
C ALA A 394 14.80 -8.08 -24.23
N LEU A 395 14.11 -8.95 -24.97
CA LEU A 395 14.58 -9.39 -26.28
C LEU A 395 14.68 -8.13 -27.17
N GLN A 396 15.88 -7.80 -27.64
CA GLN A 396 16.08 -6.74 -28.63
C GLN A 396 15.17 -7.05 -29.85
N GLY A 397 14.09 -6.28 -30.03
CA GLY A 397 13.19 -6.45 -31.18
C GLY A 397 11.73 -6.03 -30.98
N GLU A 398 11.22 -5.99 -29.75
CA GLU A 398 9.85 -5.47 -29.52
C GLU A 398 9.88 -4.00 -29.18
N THR A 399 9.90 -3.17 -30.22
CA THR A 399 9.35 -1.82 -30.14
C THR A 399 7.91 -1.93 -29.68
N ARG A 400 7.65 -1.83 -28.37
CA ARG A 400 6.30 -1.47 -27.89
C ARG A 400 6.02 -0.08 -28.46
N LYS A 401 5.30 -0.05 -29.58
CA LYS A 401 4.65 1.17 -30.06
C LYS A 401 3.85 1.72 -28.88
N LEU A 402 4.10 3.00 -28.58
CA LEU A 402 3.42 3.80 -27.57
C LEU A 402 1.91 3.67 -27.65
#